data_AF-A0A2V6F1E5-F1
#
_entry.id   AF-A0A2V6F1E5-F1
#
_cell.length_a   1.000
_cell.length_b   1.000
_cell.length_c   1.000
_cell.angle_alpha   90.00
_cell.angle_beta   90.00
_cell.angle_gamma   90.00
#
_symmetry.space_group_name_H-M   'P 1'
#
loop_
_entity.id
_entity.type
_entity.pdbx_description
1 polymer ?
#
loop_
_entity_poly.entity_id
_entity_poly.type
_entity_poly.pdbx_seq_one_letter_code
_entity_poly.pdbx_strand_id
1 'polypeptide(L)'
;MNIKTRFPHWRIWASAIVMAFAAGVSGLSAATLIDQGKSRYRIVVSAVAIPSERYAAEELQRYLERMSGARLPIVTDAEPME
;
A
#
# COMPACT_ATOMS: atom_id res chain seq x y z
N MET A 1 27.51 35.92 44.58
CA MET A 1 27.33 34.83 43.61
C MET A 1 25.93 34.96 43.02
N ASN A 2 25.79 35.46 41.79
CA ASN A 2 24.47 35.59 41.15
C ASN A 2 24.61 35.36 39.64
N ILE A 3 23.87 34.38 39.16
CA ILE A 3 24.08 33.65 37.91
C ILE A 3 23.35 34.35 36.75
N LYS A 4 24.10 34.70 35.71
CA LYS A 4 23.57 35.15 34.42
C LYS A 4 23.22 33.94 33.56
N THR A 5 21.96 33.79 33.15
CA THR A 5 21.60 33.02 31.95
C THR A 5 20.41 33.68 31.24
N ARG A 6 20.68 34.54 30.25
CA ARG A 6 19.67 35.02 29.30
C ARG A 6 19.62 34.06 28.11
N PHE A 7 18.63 33.17 28.08
CA PHE A 7 18.38 32.30 26.94
C PHE A 7 17.50 33.03 25.90
N PRO A 8 17.98 33.25 24.66
CA PRO A 8 17.24 34.01 23.66
C PRO A 8 16.07 33.19 23.09
N HIS A 9 14.86 33.74 23.18
CA HIS A 9 13.57 33.13 22.80
C HIS A 9 13.57 32.61 21.36
N TRP A 10 14.31 33.23 20.45
CA TRP A 10 14.51 32.81 19.06
C TRP A 10 14.90 31.33 18.91
N ARG A 11 15.71 30.80 19.84
CA ARG A 11 16.15 29.38 19.82
C ARG A 11 15.02 28.41 20.10
N ILE A 12 13.99 28.83 20.82
CA ILE A 12 12.79 28.05 21.17
C ILE A 12 11.82 28.02 19.98
N TRP A 13 11.68 29.13 19.26
CA TRP A 13 10.84 29.20 18.05
C TRP A 13 11.47 28.46 16.84
N ALA A 14 12.80 28.53 16.68
CA ALA A 14 13.51 27.82 15.62
C ALA A 14 13.47 26.28 15.80
N SER A 15 13.43 25.78 17.04
CA SER A 15 13.32 24.34 17.31
C SER A 15 11.90 23.81 17.11
N ALA A 16 10.86 24.63 17.32
CA ALA A 16 9.47 24.24 17.05
C ALA A 16 9.18 24.00 15.55
N ILE A 17 9.83 24.73 14.64
CA ILE A 17 9.68 24.54 13.19
C ILE A 17 10.30 23.22 12.69
N VAL A 18 11.43 22.79 13.26
CA VAL A 18 12.08 21.52 12.88
C VAL A 18 11.25 20.31 13.35
N MET A 19 10.58 20.40 14.49
CA MET A 19 9.76 19.31 15.03
C MET A 19 8.44 19.12 14.28
N ALA A 20 7.90 20.19 13.68
CA ALA A 20 6.67 20.12 12.87
C ALA A 20 6.86 19.45 11.49
N PHE A 21 8.08 19.38 10.97
CA PHE A 21 8.36 18.76 9.66
C PHE A 21 8.44 17.22 9.71
N ALA A 22 8.64 16.64 10.91
CA ALA A 22 8.79 15.19 11.09
C ALA A 22 7.45 14.43 11.19
N ALA A 23 6.32 15.12 11.34
CA ALA A 23 5.01 14.48 11.57
C ALA A 23 4.21 14.18 10.29
N GLY A 24 4.74 14.50 9.10
CA GLY A 24 3.99 14.46 7.84
C GLY A 24 4.11 13.18 7.00
N VAL A 25 4.93 12.20 7.38
CA VAL A 25 5.03 10.93 6.63
C VAL A 25 3.92 10.00 7.13
N SER A 26 2.70 10.25 6.68
CA SER A 26 1.65 9.23 6.71
C SER A 26 2.18 7.98 6.01
N GLY A 27 2.28 6.88 6.74
CA GLY A 27 2.86 5.63 6.24
C GLY A 27 2.19 5.21 4.94
N LEU A 28 2.98 5.11 3.87
CA LEU A 28 2.54 4.57 2.58
C LEU A 28 2.25 3.07 2.79
N SER A 29 1.03 2.75 3.21
CA SER A 29 0.60 1.36 3.42
C SER A 29 0.35 0.74 2.04
N ALA A 30 1.35 0.02 1.54
CA ALA A 30 1.18 -0.82 0.37
C ALA A 30 0.32 -2.03 0.74
N ALA A 31 -0.69 -2.33 -0.07
CA ALA A 31 -1.48 -3.55 0.10
C ALA A 31 -0.65 -4.77 -0.31
N THR A 32 -0.36 -5.65 0.65
CA THR A 32 0.25 -6.95 0.36
C THR A 32 -0.80 -7.86 -0.29
N LEU A 33 -0.67 -8.09 -1.60
CA LEU A 33 -1.55 -9.00 -2.33
C LEU A 33 -1.21 -10.47 -2.05
N ILE A 34 0.07 -10.77 -1.88
CA ILE A 34 0.57 -12.14 -1.75
C ILE A 34 1.67 -12.14 -0.69
N ASP A 35 1.54 -13.00 0.31
CA ASP A 35 2.55 -13.21 1.35
C ASP A 35 2.87 -14.70 1.45
N GLN A 36 4.17 -15.04 1.40
CA GLN A 36 4.66 -16.42 1.43
C GLN A 36 3.94 -17.38 0.46
N GLY A 37 3.70 -16.94 -0.79
CA GLY A 37 3.01 -17.75 -1.80
C GLY A 37 1.53 -17.98 -1.53
N LYS A 38 0.90 -17.19 -0.65
CA LYS A 38 -0.52 -17.27 -0.33
C LYS A 38 -1.20 -15.92 -0.51
N SER A 39 -2.43 -15.96 -1.00
CA SER A 39 -3.26 -14.76 -1.18
C SER A 39 -4.69 -15.03 -0.73
N ARG A 40 -5.31 -14.01 -0.15
CA ARG A 40 -6.75 -13.99 0.13
C ARG A 40 -7.55 -13.27 -0.96
N TYR A 41 -6.86 -12.78 -1.99
CA TYR A 41 -7.45 -11.99 -3.05
C TYR A 41 -7.82 -12.86 -4.26
N ARG A 42 -8.68 -12.31 -5.10
CA ARG A 42 -9.18 -12.91 -6.34
C ARG A 42 -9.01 -11.90 -7.48
N ILE A 43 -8.82 -12.37 -8.70
CA ILE A 43 -8.87 -11.54 -9.91
C ILE A 43 -10.32 -11.54 -10.37
N VAL A 44 -11.00 -10.40 -10.30
CA VAL A 44 -12.40 -10.29 -10.73
C VAL A 44 -12.45 -9.75 -12.15
N VAL A 45 -13.13 -10.46 -13.05
CA VAL A 45 -13.40 -10.03 -14.42
C VAL A 45 -14.91 -9.93 -14.62
N SER A 46 -15.40 -9.07 -15.50
CA SER A 46 -16.86 -9.00 -15.72
C SER A 46 -17.40 -10.32 -16.31
N ALA A 47 -18.60 -10.73 -15.89
CA ALA A 47 -19.29 -11.89 -16.45
C ALA A 47 -19.48 -11.77 -17.97
N VAL A 48 -19.61 -10.55 -18.48
CA VAL A 48 -19.77 -10.23 -19.92
C VAL A 48 -18.47 -9.75 -20.58
N ALA A 49 -17.32 -9.95 -19.93
CA ALA A 49 -16.03 -9.49 -20.42
C ALA A 49 -15.68 -10.05 -21.82
N ILE A 50 -15.11 -9.19 -22.64
CA ILE A 50 -14.67 -9.53 -24.00
C ILE A 50 -13.44 -10.46 -23.96
N PRO A 51 -13.14 -11.19 -25.05
CA PRO A 51 -12.03 -12.15 -25.05
C PRO A 51 -10.67 -11.57 -24.64
N SER A 52 -10.38 -10.32 -25.00
CA SER A 52 -9.12 -9.67 -24.62
C SER A 52 -9.01 -9.37 -23.13
N GLU A 53 -10.12 -9.09 -22.45
CA GLU A 53 -10.13 -8.86 -20.99
C GLU A 53 -9.92 -10.19 -20.23
N ARG A 54 -10.57 -11.26 -20.69
CA ARG A 54 -10.36 -12.61 -20.15
C ARG A 54 -8.90 -13.04 -20.32
N TYR A 55 -8.35 -12.84 -21.51
CA TYR A 55 -6.94 -13.11 -21.80
C TYR A 55 -6.00 -12.28 -20.90
N ALA A 56 -6.30 -10.99 -20.68
CA ALA A 56 -5.53 -10.15 -19.77
C ALA A 56 -5.57 -10.66 -18.32
N ALA A 57 -6.72 -11.16 -17.84
CA ALA A 57 -6.84 -11.76 -16.52
C ALA A 57 -6.00 -13.05 -16.39
N GLU A 58 -5.99 -13.89 -17.42
CA GLU A 58 -5.16 -15.10 -17.50
C GLU A 58 -3.65 -14.77 -17.48
N GLU A 59 -3.23 -13.76 -18.24
CA GLU A 59 -1.84 -13.30 -18.24
C GLU A 59 -1.45 -12.73 -16.87
N LEU A 60 -2.31 -11.93 -16.25
CA LEU A 60 -2.07 -11.42 -14.90
C LEU A 60 -1.91 -12.58 -13.88
N GLN A 61 -2.82 -13.56 -13.89
CA GLN A 61 -2.73 -14.74 -13.04
C GLN A 61 -1.40 -15.48 -13.25
N ARG A 62 -1.04 -15.72 -14.52
CA ARG A 62 0.20 -16.41 -14.90
C ARG A 62 1.43 -15.70 -14.32
N TYR A 63 1.52 -14.39 -14.46
CA TYR A 63 2.69 -13.64 -13.97
C TYR A 63 2.70 -13.50 -12.45
N LEU A 64 1.54 -13.36 -11.79
CA LEU A 64 1.45 -13.38 -10.33
C LEU A 64 1.90 -14.73 -9.76
N GLU A 65 1.47 -15.84 -10.36
CA GLU A 65 1.90 -17.19 -9.97
C GLU A 65 3.41 -17.37 -10.16
N ARG A 66 3.96 -16.91 -11.29
CA ARG A 66 5.41 -16.99 -11.56
C ARG A 66 6.25 -16.18 -10.58
N MET A 67 5.82 -14.97 -10.23
CA MET A 67 6.59 -14.07 -9.37
C MET A 67 6.49 -14.41 -7.89
N SER A 68 5.40 -15.05 -7.46
CA SER A 68 5.08 -15.21 -6.04
C SER A 68 4.83 -16.65 -5.59
N GLY A 69 4.61 -17.58 -6.53
CA GLY A 69 4.17 -18.94 -6.24
C GLY A 69 2.68 -19.08 -5.91
N ALA A 70 1.92 -17.97 -5.82
CA ALA A 70 0.49 -18.02 -5.52
C ALA A 70 -0.35 -17.87 -6.79
N ARG A 71 -1.25 -18.84 -7.02
CA ARG A 71 -2.22 -18.77 -8.11
C ARG A 71 -3.54 -18.17 -7.60
N LEU A 72 -3.78 -16.90 -7.92
CA LEU A 72 -5.02 -16.22 -7.54
C LEU A 72 -6.17 -16.68 -8.45
N PRO A 73 -7.34 -17.05 -7.91
CA PRO A 73 -8.47 -17.46 -8.73
C PRO A 73 -9.00 -16.29 -9.56
N ILE A 74 -9.36 -16.57 -10.82
CA ILE A 74 -10.12 -15.65 -11.66
C ILE A 74 -11.60 -15.98 -11.47
N VAL A 75 -12.38 -15.00 -11.05
CA VAL A 75 -13.82 -15.12 -10.79
C VAL A 75 -14.57 -14.04 -11.56
N THR A 76 -15.88 -14.23 -11.73
CA THR A 76 -16.72 -13.18 -12.32
C THR A 76 -17.32 -12.25 -11.28
N ASP A 77 -17.68 -11.04 -11.68
CA ASP A 77 -18.46 -10.09 -10.86
C ASP A 77 -19.88 -10.57 -10.50
N ALA A 78 -20.35 -11.66 -11.12
CA ALA A 78 -21.60 -12.33 -10.77
C ALA A 78 -21.47 -13.27 -9.55
N GLU A 79 -20.24 -13.62 -9.14
CA GLU A 79 -20.02 -14.47 -7.98
C GLU A 79 -20.13 -13.67 -6.67
N PRO A 80 -20.77 -14.22 -5.62
CA PRO A 80 -20.84 -13.56 -4.32
C PRO A 80 -19.46 -13.22 -3.71
N MET A 81 -19.44 -12.15 -2.92
CA MET A 81 -18.32 -11.85 -2.03
C MET A 81 -18.55 -12.56 -0.69
N GLU A 82 -17.92 -13.73 -0.55
CA GLU A 82 -17.82 -14.48 0.71
C GLU A 82 -16.78 -13.88 1.65
#